data_AF-A0A4Q5R3I6-F1
#
_entry.id   AF-A0A4Q5R3I6-F1
#
_cell.length_a   1.000
_cell.length_b   1.000
_cell.length_c   1.000
_cell.angle_alpha   90.00
_cell.angle_beta   90.00
_cell.angle_gamma   90.00
#
_symmetry.space_group_name_H-M   'P 1'
#
loop_
_entity.id
_entity.type
_entity.pdbx_description
1 polymer ?
#
loop_
_entity_poly.entity_id
_entity_poly.type
_entity_poly.pdbx_seq_one_letter_code
_entity_poly.pdbx_strand_id
1 'polypeptide(L)'
;MEQKPAIILFDAMCVLCSANAQFILRRDRRRRFQLASMQGGVGADLFRRHGIDPTDPDTILVIDGDRVLRDSDAVLAIYAEIGWPWRAAGWLRVVPR
;
A
#
# COMPACT_ATOMS: atom_id res chain seq x y z
N MET A 1 -14.84 -18.89 0.09
CA MET A 1 -14.50 -17.57 0.67
C MET A 1 -13.78 -16.78 -0.41
N GLU A 2 -14.46 -15.83 -1.05
CA GLU A 2 -13.82 -14.90 -1.99
C GLU A 2 -12.81 -14.05 -1.21
N GLN A 3 -11.53 -14.39 -1.33
CA GLN A 3 -10.44 -13.58 -0.78
C GLN A 3 -10.40 -12.30 -1.62
N LYS A 4 -10.97 -11.22 -1.09
CA LYS A 4 -10.96 -9.92 -1.76
C LYS A 4 -9.50 -9.45 -1.90
N PRO A 5 -9.07 -9.02 -3.09
CA PRO A 5 -7.71 -8.50 -3.24
C PRO A 5 -7.54 -7.24 -2.39
N ALA A 6 -6.36 -7.10 -1.79
CA ALA A 6 -6.02 -5.94 -0.98
C ALA A 6 -5.89 -4.71 -1.88
N ILE A 7 -6.47 -3.59 -1.47
CA ILE A 7 -6.47 -2.35 -2.25
C ILE A 7 -5.37 -1.44 -1.70
N ILE A 8 -4.44 -1.07 -2.58
CA ILE A 8 -3.38 -0.10 -2.28
C ILE A 8 -3.81 1.24 -2.86
N LEU A 9 -4.02 2.20 -1.98
CA LEU A 9 -4.30 3.57 -2.36
C LEU A 9 -3.01 4.39 -2.29
N PHE A 10 -2.72 5.14 -3.34
CA PHE A 10 -1.48 5.91 -3.44
C PHE A 10 -1.72 7.20 -4.22
N ASP A 11 -0.82 8.18 -4.05
CA ASP A 11 -0.79 9.37 -4.89
C ASP A 11 0.06 9.12 -6.15
N ALA A 12 -0.54 9.32 -7.34
CA ALA A 12 0.17 9.23 -8.62
C ALA A 12 1.05 10.46 -8.93
N MET A 13 0.82 11.59 -8.26
CA MET A 13 1.61 12.81 -8.39
C MET A 13 2.90 12.76 -7.56
N CYS A 14 2.92 11.98 -6.47
CA CYS A 14 4.14 11.76 -5.69
C CYS A 14 5.02 10.70 -6.35
N VAL A 15 6.27 11.07 -6.70
CA VAL A 15 7.25 10.19 -7.36
C VAL A 15 7.61 8.99 -6.49
N LEU A 16 7.71 9.18 -5.16
CA LEU A 16 8.03 8.11 -4.22
C LEU A 16 6.88 7.10 -4.10
N CYS A 17 5.65 7.60 -3.92
CA CYS A 17 4.43 6.78 -3.81
C CYS A 17 4.20 5.97 -5.08
N SER A 18 4.27 6.63 -6.24
CA SER A 18 4.10 5.97 -7.54
C SER A 18 5.20 4.95 -7.83
N ALA A 19 6.47 5.26 -7.53
CA ALA A 19 7.57 4.31 -7.68
C ALA A 19 7.37 3.06 -6.80
N ASN A 20 6.95 3.25 -5.54
CA ASN A 20 6.67 2.15 -4.63
C ASN A 20 5.47 1.31 -5.10
N ALA A 21 4.37 1.95 -5.47
CA ALA A 21 3.18 1.27 -5.99
C ALA A 21 3.50 0.43 -7.25
N GLN A 22 4.29 0.98 -8.18
CA GLN A 22 4.78 0.25 -9.35
C GLN A 22 5.74 -0.89 -8.99
N PHE A 23 6.60 -0.70 -7.99
CA PHE A 23 7.50 -1.75 -7.51
C PHE A 23 6.68 -2.94 -6.97
N ILE A 24 5.64 -2.65 -6.19
CA ILE A 24 4.73 -3.64 -5.62
C ILE A 24 4.02 -4.41 -6.73
N LEU A 25 3.40 -3.72 -7.70
CA LEU A 25 2.75 -4.36 -8.85
C LEU A 25 3.70 -5.30 -9.62
N ARG A 26 4.94 -4.86 -9.85
CA ARG A 26 5.94 -5.67 -10.55
C ARG A 26 6.32 -6.93 -9.78
N ARG A 27 6.26 -6.88 -8.44
CA ARG A 27 6.65 -7.99 -7.57
C ARG A 27 5.48 -8.89 -7.17
N ASP A 28 4.26 -8.36 -7.19
CA ASP A 28 3.03 -9.09 -6.94
C ASP A 28 2.66 -10.01 -8.10
N ARG A 29 3.36 -11.15 -8.17
CA ARG A 29 3.07 -12.21 -9.15
C ARG A 29 1.73 -12.91 -8.90
N ARG A 30 1.14 -12.76 -7.71
CA ARG A 30 -0.12 -13.42 -7.34
C ARG A 30 -1.35 -12.54 -7.57
N ARG A 31 -1.18 -11.30 -8.02
CA ARG A 31 -2.24 -10.31 -8.23
C ARG A 31 -3.15 -10.18 -7.00
N ARG A 32 -2.54 -10.24 -5.80
CA ARG A 32 -3.27 -10.08 -4.54
C ARG A 32 -3.56 -8.61 -4.25
N PHE A 33 -2.81 -7.68 -4.86
CA PHE A 33 -2.95 -6.24 -4.65
C PHE A 33 -3.56 -5.55 -5.87
N GLN A 34 -4.48 -4.63 -5.63
CA GLN A 34 -5.04 -3.71 -6.62
C GLN A 34 -4.63 -2.28 -6.30
N LEU A 35 -4.10 -1.56 -7.29
CA LEU A 35 -3.75 -0.16 -7.12
C LEU A 35 -4.95 0.74 -7.44
N ALA A 36 -5.17 1.74 -6.59
CA ALA A 36 -6.12 2.81 -6.81
C ALA A 36 -5.43 4.16 -6.53
N SER A 37 -5.39 5.05 -7.52
CA SER A 37 -4.81 6.38 -7.30
C SER A 37 -5.80 7.30 -6.61
N MET A 38 -5.31 8.20 -5.76
CA MET A 38 -6.11 9.24 -5.12
C MET A 38 -6.83 10.14 -6.14
N GLN A 39 -6.22 10.36 -7.32
CA GLN A 39 -6.79 11.17 -8.39
C GLN A 39 -7.96 10.48 -9.12
N GLY A 40 -8.08 9.17 -8.99
CA GLY A 40 -9.20 8.42 -9.54
C GLY A 40 -10.44 8.56 -8.66
N GLY A 41 -11.64 8.58 -9.26
CA GLY A 41 -12.89 8.72 -8.49
C GLY A 41 -13.06 7.67 -7.39
N VAL A 42 -12.64 6.42 -7.65
CA VAL A 42 -12.70 5.32 -6.66
C VAL A 42 -11.69 5.52 -5.54
N GLY A 43 -10.47 5.97 -5.84
CA GLY A 43 -9.44 6.17 -4.84
C GLY A 43 -9.75 7.36 -3.93
N ALA A 44 -10.21 8.47 -4.50
CA ALA A 44 -10.66 9.64 -3.74
C ALA A 44 -11.78 9.28 -2.74
N ASP A 45 -12.76 8.48 -3.16
CA ASP A 45 -13.83 8.00 -2.29
C ASP A 45 -13.31 7.13 -1.15
N LEU A 46 -12.36 6.23 -1.42
CA LEU A 46 -11.77 5.37 -0.40
C LEU A 46 -10.93 6.17 0.60
N PHE A 47 -10.11 7.12 0.14
CA PHE A 47 -9.36 8.03 1.01
C PHE A 47 -10.30 8.76 1.98
N ARG A 48 -11.40 9.33 1.47
CA ARG A 48 -12.41 10.02 2.29
C ARG A 48 -13.09 9.08 3.28
N ARG A 49 -13.44 7.86 2.88
CA ARG A 49 -14.06 6.85 3.77
C ARG A 49 -13.15 6.44 4.92
N HIS A 50 -11.83 6.47 4.70
CA HIS A 50 -10.82 6.15 5.72
C HIS A 50 -10.30 7.39 6.46
N GLY A 51 -10.93 8.55 6.29
CA GLY A 51 -10.62 9.77 7.05
C GLY A 51 -9.28 10.39 6.68
N ILE A 52 -8.79 10.15 5.47
CA ILE A 52 -7.56 10.75 4.97
C ILE A 52 -7.91 11.89 4.04
N ASP A 53 -7.26 13.02 4.27
CA ASP A 53 -7.46 14.20 3.45
C ASP A 53 -6.92 13.93 2.03
N PRO A 54 -7.74 14.02 0.98
CA PRO A 54 -7.26 13.93 -0.40
C PRO A 54 -6.29 15.06 -0.78
N THR A 55 -6.04 16.03 0.09
CA THR A 55 -4.97 17.03 -0.10
C THR A 55 -3.64 16.64 0.55
N ASP A 56 -3.53 15.46 1.16
CA ASP A 56 -2.27 14.95 1.74
C ASP A 56 -1.56 14.00 0.74
N PRO A 57 -0.59 14.50 -0.05
CA PRO A 57 -0.03 13.79 -1.21
C PRO A 57 0.96 12.68 -0.84
N ASP A 58 1.43 12.63 0.41
CA ASP A 58 2.50 11.72 0.82
C ASP A 58 1.98 10.44 1.49
N THR A 59 0.66 10.23 1.48
CA THR A 59 0.05 9.08 2.15
C THR A 59 -0.14 7.89 1.21
N ILE A 60 0.36 6.72 1.63
CA ILE A 60 0.03 5.42 1.03
C ILE A 60 -0.87 4.62 1.99
N LEU A 61 -1.97 4.08 1.49
CA LEU A 61 -2.91 3.26 2.27
C LEU A 61 -2.97 1.84 1.70
N VAL A 62 -3.13 0.85 2.57
CA VAL A 62 -3.41 -0.53 2.18
C VAL A 62 -4.62 -1.01 2.94
N ILE A 63 -5.61 -1.49 2.21
CA ILE A 63 -6.85 -2.06 2.74
C ILE A 63 -6.81 -3.56 2.43
N ASP A 64 -6.58 -4.38 3.45
CA ASP A 64 -6.64 -5.85 3.35
C ASP A 64 -7.77 -6.37 4.26
N GLY A 65 -8.96 -6.55 3.68
CA GLY A 65 -10.17 -6.87 4.44
C GLY A 65 -10.53 -5.77 5.44
N ASP A 66 -10.49 -6.11 6.73
CA ASP A 66 -10.75 -5.18 7.84
C ASP A 66 -9.51 -4.41 8.30
N ARG A 67 -8.33 -4.75 7.77
CA ARG A 67 -7.07 -4.09 8.15
C ARG A 67 -6.81 -2.92 7.22
N VAL A 68 -6.63 -1.74 7.81
CA VAL A 68 -6.23 -0.53 7.11
C VAL A 68 -4.88 -0.11 7.66
N LEU A 69 -3.87 -0.09 6.80
CA LEU A 69 -2.50 0.27 7.15
C LEU A 69 -2.06 1.51 6.37
N ARG A 70 -1.29 2.38 7.01
CA ARG A 70 -0.84 3.67 6.45
C ARG A 70 0.67 3.72 6.32
N ASP A 71 1.15 4.51 5.37
CA ASP A 71 2.54 4.94 5.24
C ASP A 71 3.53 3.77 5.33
N SER A 72 4.43 3.82 6.31
CA SER A 72 5.42 2.77 6.53
C SER A 72 4.79 1.42 6.86
N ASP A 73 3.67 1.37 7.57
CA ASP A 73 2.99 0.12 7.93
C ASP A 73 2.36 -0.56 6.72
N ALA A 74 1.76 0.24 5.82
CA ALA A 74 1.26 -0.22 4.53
C ALA A 74 2.37 -0.91 3.74
N VAL A 75 3.50 -0.21 3.58
CA VAL A 75 4.66 -0.69 2.84
C VAL A 75 5.25 -1.95 3.47
N LEU A 76 5.39 -1.97 4.81
CA LEU A 76 5.90 -3.14 5.54
C LEU A 76 4.99 -4.36 5.39
N ALA A 77 3.68 -4.20 5.48
CA ALA A 77 2.75 -5.31 5.30
C ALA A 77 2.80 -5.88 3.89
N ILE A 78 2.91 -5.02 2.87
CA ILE A 78 3.10 -5.45 1.49
C ILE A 78 4.41 -6.24 1.34
N TYR A 79 5.52 -5.74 1.90
CA TYR A 79 6.80 -6.46 1.88
C TYR A 79 6.75 -7.79 2.64
N ALA A 80 5.99 -7.87 3.74
CA ALA A 80 5.77 -9.10 4.47
C ALA A 80 5.01 -10.14 3.64
N GLU A 81 4.03 -9.71 2.85
CA GLU A 81 3.20 -10.55 1.97
C GLU A 81 3.92 -10.96 0.67
N ILE A 82 4.80 -10.11 0.12
CA ILE A 82 5.60 -10.41 -1.08
C ILE A 82 6.59 -11.57 -0.86
N GLY A 83 6.97 -11.87 0.39
CA GLY A 83 7.78 -13.04 0.72
C GLY A 83 9.30 -12.79 0.82
N TRP A 84 10.08 -13.87 0.90
CA TRP A 84 11.54 -13.83 0.96
C TRP A 84 12.12 -13.28 -0.37
N PRO A 85 13.14 -12.41 -0.36
CA PRO A 85 13.99 -11.97 0.77
C PRO A 85 13.54 -10.70 1.52
N TRP A 86 12.47 -10.01 1.08
CA TRP A 86 12.04 -8.75 1.71
C TRP A 86 11.47 -8.92 3.12
N ARG A 87 10.91 -10.10 3.42
CA ARG A 87 10.57 -10.50 4.80
C ARG A 87 11.76 -10.38 5.77
N ALA A 88 12.98 -10.66 5.32
CA ALA A 88 14.19 -10.52 6.15
C ALA A 88 14.64 -9.05 6.29
N ALA A 89 14.41 -8.21 5.27
CA ALA A 89 14.67 -6.77 5.36
C ALA A 89 13.75 -6.07 6.37
N GLY A 90 12.49 -6.52 6.50
CA GLY A 90 11.59 -6.05 7.56
C GLY A 90 12.07 -6.45 8.97
N TRP A 91 12.70 -7.64 9.10
CA TRP A 91 13.32 -8.09 10.35
C TRP A 91 14.62 -7.35 10.68
N LEU A 92 15.34 -6.84 9.67
CA LEU A 92 16.52 -5.98 9.88
C LEU A 92 16.19 -4.67 10.60
N ARG A 93 14.90 -4.36 10.79
CA ARG A 93 14.40 -3.24 11.60
C ARG A 93 14.37 -3.54 13.11
N VAL A 94 14.82 -4.71 13.55
CA VAL A 94 15.30 -4.96 14.94
C VAL A 94 16.71 -4.37 15.11
N VAL A 95 16.93 -3.18 14.57
CA VAL A 95 18.02 -2.29 14.99
C VAL A 95 17.30 -1.04 15.50
N PRO A 96 17.24 -0.85 16.82
CA PRO A 96 16.56 0.29 17.41
C PRO A 96 17.30 1.59 17.03
N ARG A 97 16.54 2.69 17.03
CA ARG A 97 17.10 4.05 17.04
C ARG A 97 18.00 4.26 18.26
#